data_AF-A0A4Q3S015-F1
#
_entry.id   AF-A0A4Q3S015-F1
#
_cell.length_a   1.000
_cell.length_b   1.000
_cell.length_c   1.000
_cell.angle_alpha   90.00
_cell.angle_beta   90.00
_cell.angle_gamma   90.00
#
_symmetry.space_group_name_H-M   'P 1'
#
loop_
_entity.id
_entity.type
_entity.pdbx_description
1 polymer ?
#
loop_
_entity_poly.entity_id
_entity_poly.type
_entity_poly.pdbx_seq_one_letter_code
_entity_poly.pdbx_strand_id
1 'polypeptide(L)'
;PEGLAERLLGEIEAMGIDPTALLPRGRIDELAAAVQTRDYGGAREVVRRLAPAAIRRLVRRLFSDAALRGQAERYLRRFTGMLDEAAERDRGGMLVSSLLSSDAGRAWLLLDAAHGDLV
;
A
#
# COMPACT_ATOMS: atom_id res chain seq x y z
N PRO A 1 -11.40 -12.91 2.24
CA PRO A 1 -10.48 -12.03 1.47
C PRO A 1 -10.36 -10.64 2.09
N GLU A 2 -11.46 -10.06 2.58
CA GLU A 2 -11.45 -8.85 3.44
C GLU A 2 -10.66 -9.06 4.74
N GLY A 3 -10.82 -10.21 5.40
CA GLY A 3 -10.15 -10.46 6.68
C GLY A 3 -8.61 -10.47 6.66
N LEU A 4 -7.96 -10.65 5.49
CA LEU A 4 -6.49 -10.50 5.42
C LEU A 4 -6.08 -9.03 5.39
N ALA A 5 -6.82 -8.19 4.66
CA ALA A 5 -6.56 -6.75 4.59
C ALA A 5 -6.80 -6.10 5.96
N GLU A 6 -7.92 -6.42 6.61
CA GLU A 6 -8.23 -5.94 7.97
C GLU A 6 -7.18 -6.38 8.99
N ARG A 7 -6.72 -7.64 8.92
CA ARG A 7 -5.66 -8.12 9.81
C ARG A 7 -4.35 -7.38 9.59
N LEU A 8 -3.92 -7.20 8.34
CA LEU A 8 -2.69 -6.47 8.04
C LEU A 8 -2.79 -4.99 8.45
N LEU A 9 -3.95 -4.37 8.25
CA LEU A 9 -4.23 -3.04 8.75
C LEU A 9 -4.10 -2.98 10.28
N GLY A 10 -4.71 -3.92 10.99
CA GLY A 10 -4.60 -4.01 12.45
C GLY A 10 -3.16 -4.20 12.94
N GLU A 11 -2.33 -4.96 12.22
CA GLU A 11 -0.90 -5.09 12.52
C GLU A 11 -0.15 -3.76 12.31
N ILE A 12 -0.47 -3.01 11.24
CA ILE A 12 0.10 -1.68 10.98
C ILE A 12 -0.29 -0.70 12.10
N GLU A 13 -1.56 -0.67 12.48
CA GLU A 13 -2.08 0.19 13.55
C GLU A 13 -1.50 -0.19 14.92
N ALA A 14 -1.34 -1.48 15.21
CA ALA A 14 -0.70 -1.97 16.43
C ALA A 14 0.77 -1.53 16.55
N MET A 15 1.42 -1.20 15.44
CA MET A 15 2.76 -0.59 15.41
C MET A 15 2.75 0.94 15.66
N GLY A 16 1.59 1.53 15.92
CA GLY A 16 1.39 2.97 16.07
C GLY A 16 1.53 3.73 14.75
N ILE A 17 1.18 3.08 13.64
CA ILE A 17 1.18 3.69 12.30
C ILE A 17 -0.28 3.93 11.92
N ASP A 18 -0.64 5.19 11.69
CA ASP A 18 -1.97 5.58 11.19
C ASP A 18 -1.90 5.81 9.67
N PRO A 19 -2.42 4.88 8.84
CA PRO A 19 -2.37 5.03 7.39
C PRO A 19 -3.22 6.18 6.86
N THR A 20 -4.27 6.57 7.58
CA THR A 20 -5.16 7.66 7.20
C THR A 20 -4.47 9.01 7.39
N ALA A 21 -3.82 9.20 8.53
CA ALA A 21 -3.03 10.40 8.80
C ALA A 21 -1.81 10.53 7.87
N LEU A 22 -1.14 9.41 7.54
CA LEU A 22 0.07 9.43 6.72
C LEU A 22 -0.18 9.63 5.23
N LEU A 23 -1.31 9.17 4.71
CA LEU A 23 -1.61 9.18 3.27
C LEU A 23 -2.90 9.94 2.95
N PRO A 24 -3.11 11.19 3.40
CA PRO A 24 -4.41 11.87 3.28
C PRO A 24 -4.93 11.89 1.83
N ARG A 25 -6.25 12.02 1.63
CA ARG A 25 -6.92 11.87 0.32
C ARG A 25 -6.19 12.56 -0.84
N GLY A 26 -5.73 13.80 -0.68
CA GLY A 26 -4.98 14.51 -1.72
C GLY A 26 -3.66 13.85 -2.13
N ARG A 27 -2.98 13.14 -1.21
CA ARG A 27 -1.79 12.32 -1.53
C ARG A 27 -2.16 11.01 -2.21
N ILE A 28 -3.33 10.44 -1.90
CA ILE A 28 -3.83 9.27 -2.62
C ILE A 28 -4.07 9.61 -4.09
N ASP A 29 -4.63 10.78 -4.40
CA ASP A 29 -4.87 11.16 -5.79
C ASP A 29 -3.55 11.29 -6.59
N GLU A 30 -2.48 11.80 -5.97
CA GLU A 30 -1.12 11.82 -6.54
C GLU A 30 -0.58 10.40 -6.78
N LEU A 31 -0.72 9.50 -5.79
CA LEU A 31 -0.29 8.11 -5.89
C LEU A 31 -1.11 7.31 -6.91
N ALA A 32 -2.40 7.60 -7.02
CA ALA A 32 -3.31 6.97 -7.97
C ALA A 32 -2.89 7.26 -9.41
N ALA A 33 -2.40 8.47 -9.70
CA ALA A 33 -1.90 8.80 -11.02
C ALA A 33 -0.67 7.96 -11.42
N ALA A 34 0.26 7.72 -10.49
CA ALA A 34 1.41 6.84 -10.72
C ALA A 34 0.99 5.37 -10.89
N VAL A 35 0.07 4.89 -10.06
CA VAL A 35 -0.47 3.52 -10.15
C VAL A 35 -1.25 3.32 -11.46
N GLN A 36 -2.00 4.32 -11.92
CA GLN A 36 -2.75 4.29 -13.17
C GLN A 36 -1.84 4.07 -14.40
N THR A 37 -0.61 4.55 -14.35
CA THR A 37 0.40 4.37 -15.39
C THR A 37 1.33 3.18 -15.12
N ARG A 38 1.02 2.37 -14.10
CA ARG A 38 1.82 1.23 -13.62
C ARG A 38 3.22 1.59 -13.12
N ASP A 39 3.43 2.85 -12.76
CA ASP A 39 4.64 3.31 -12.10
C ASP A 39 4.59 3.03 -10.59
N TYR A 40 4.61 1.73 -10.24
CA TYR A 40 4.66 1.29 -8.86
C TYR A 40 5.96 1.71 -8.16
N GLY A 41 7.07 1.82 -8.89
CA GLY A 41 8.35 2.30 -8.38
C GLY A 41 8.23 3.75 -7.87
N GLY A 42 7.71 4.64 -8.70
CA GLY A 42 7.45 6.03 -8.34
C GLY A 42 6.46 6.17 -7.19
N ALA A 43 5.39 5.36 -7.17
CA ALA A 43 4.46 5.33 -6.04
C ALA A 43 5.15 4.97 -4.71
N ARG A 44 6.04 3.96 -4.71
CA ARG A 44 6.82 3.59 -3.51
C ARG A 44 7.73 4.71 -3.05
N GLU A 45 8.39 5.42 -3.97
CA GLU A 45 9.24 6.57 -3.62
C GLU A 45 8.46 7.68 -2.95
N VAL A 46 7.27 8.02 -3.47
CA VAL A 46 6.38 9.01 -2.87
C VAL A 46 5.97 8.58 -1.46
N VAL A 47 5.54 7.34 -1.27
CA VAL A 47 5.17 6.81 0.06
C VAL A 47 6.35 6.85 1.04
N ARG A 48 7.56 6.45 0.62
CA ARG A 48 8.78 6.51 1.44
C ARG A 48 9.10 7.93 1.90
N ARG A 49 8.89 8.92 1.03
CA ARG A 49 9.09 10.34 1.37
C ARG A 49 8.02 10.85 2.35
N LEU A 50 6.78 10.41 2.21
CA LEU A 50 5.68 10.82 3.09
C LEU A 50 5.78 10.19 4.49
N ALA A 51 6.18 8.91 4.58
CA ALA A 51 6.10 8.14 5.82
C ALA A 51 7.42 7.40 6.17
N PRO A 52 8.59 8.05 6.17
CA PRO A 52 9.88 7.36 6.28
C PRO A 52 10.04 6.57 7.58
N ALA A 53 9.51 7.09 8.69
CA ALA A 53 9.56 6.39 9.98
C ALA A 53 8.66 5.14 10.00
N ALA A 54 7.47 5.21 9.41
CA ALA A 54 6.55 4.09 9.29
C ALA A 54 7.15 2.99 8.40
N ILE A 55 7.71 3.36 7.24
CA ILE A 55 8.35 2.40 6.33
C ILE A 55 9.50 1.68 7.02
N ARG A 56 10.42 2.39 7.70
CA ARG A 56 11.51 1.74 8.45
C ARG A 56 11.00 0.75 9.50
N ARG A 57 9.88 1.04 10.18
CA ARG A 57 9.28 0.13 11.15
C ARG A 57 8.72 -1.12 10.46
N LEU A 58 7.99 -0.93 9.37
CA LEU A 58 7.42 -2.03 8.57
C LEU A 58 8.50 -2.92 7.98
N VAL A 59 9.55 -2.35 7.39
CA VAL A 59 10.72 -3.09 6.86
C VAL A 59 11.30 -3.98 7.96
N ARG A 60 11.60 -3.44 9.14
CA ARG A 60 12.13 -4.23 10.27
C ARG A 60 11.17 -5.34 10.69
N ARG A 61 9.86 -5.05 10.77
CA ARG A 61 8.85 -6.03 11.17
C ARG A 61 8.76 -7.18 10.15
N LEU A 62 8.64 -6.86 8.87
CA LEU A 62 8.57 -7.82 7.77
C LEU A 62 9.87 -8.64 7.62
N PHE A 63 11.02 -8.05 7.92
CA PHE A 63 12.28 -8.78 7.99
C PHE A 63 12.31 -9.79 9.14
N SER A 64 11.82 -9.39 10.33
CA SER A 64 11.83 -10.24 11.53
C SER A 64 10.73 -11.32 11.58
N ASP A 65 9.67 -11.17 10.78
CA ASP A 65 8.47 -12.01 10.85
C ASP A 65 8.11 -12.57 9.47
N ALA A 66 8.60 -13.77 9.19
CA ALA A 66 8.39 -14.44 7.90
C ALA A 66 6.90 -14.76 7.64
N ALA A 67 6.12 -15.03 8.69
CA ALA A 67 4.70 -15.32 8.54
C ALA A 67 3.91 -14.07 8.14
N LEU A 68 4.23 -12.92 8.74
CA LEU A 68 3.69 -11.63 8.34
C LEU A 68 4.15 -11.24 6.93
N ARG A 69 5.43 -11.44 6.61
CA ARG A 69 5.95 -11.20 5.25
C ARG A 69 5.20 -11.99 4.19
N GLY A 70 4.99 -13.29 4.41
CA GLY A 70 4.22 -14.12 3.47
C GLY A 70 2.75 -13.69 3.35
N GLN A 71 2.15 -13.17 4.42
CA GLN A 71 0.81 -12.59 4.38
C GLN A 71 0.77 -11.30 3.56
N ALA A 72 1.72 -10.39 3.80
CA ALA A 72 1.87 -9.15 3.05
C ALA A 72 2.08 -9.41 1.56
N GLU A 73 2.99 -10.32 1.18
CA GLU A 73 3.25 -10.67 -0.22
C GLU A 73 2.01 -11.21 -0.95
N ARG A 74 1.22 -12.08 -0.29
CA ARG A 74 -0.05 -12.57 -0.87
C ARG A 74 -1.05 -11.44 -1.07
N TYR A 75 -1.14 -10.54 -0.09
CA TYR A 75 -2.01 -9.39 -0.14
C TYR A 75 -1.59 -8.42 -1.27
N LEU A 76 -0.30 -8.09 -1.36
CA LEU A 76 0.26 -7.24 -2.40
C LEU A 76 -0.05 -7.77 -3.80
N ARG A 77 0.19 -9.07 -4.06
CA ARG A 77 -0.13 -9.68 -5.37
C ARG A 77 -1.62 -9.58 -5.72
N ARG A 78 -2.51 -9.91 -4.77
CA ARG A 78 -3.96 -9.87 -4.97
C ARG A 78 -4.43 -8.45 -5.29
N PHE A 79 -4.03 -7.48 -4.47
CA PHE A 79 -4.50 -6.11 -4.57
C PHE A 79 -3.90 -5.39 -5.79
N THR A 80 -2.65 -5.69 -6.15
CA THR A 80 -2.04 -5.19 -7.40
C THR A 80 -2.86 -5.62 -8.61
N GLY A 81 -3.30 -6.89 -8.67
CA GLY A 81 -4.20 -7.35 -9.74
C GLY A 81 -5.52 -6.57 -9.80
N MET A 82 -6.10 -6.20 -8.64
CA MET A 82 -7.30 -5.35 -8.62
C MET A 82 -7.02 -3.93 -9.12
N LEU A 83 -5.86 -3.37 -8.80
CA LEU A 83 -5.44 -2.05 -9.28
C LEU A 83 -5.17 -2.07 -10.79
N ASP A 84 -4.51 -3.11 -11.31
CA ASP A 84 -4.29 -3.29 -12.75
C ASP A 84 -5.62 -3.39 -13.51
N GLU A 85 -6.54 -4.23 -13.02
CA GLU A 85 -7.88 -4.34 -13.60
C GLU A 85 -8.65 -3.01 -13.56
N ALA A 86 -8.52 -2.24 -12.47
CA ALA A 86 -9.14 -0.92 -12.35
C ALA A 86 -8.53 0.08 -13.34
N ALA A 87 -7.21 0.10 -13.47
CA ALA A 87 -6.48 0.98 -14.37
C ALA A 87 -6.83 0.70 -15.84
N GLU A 88 -7.04 -0.57 -16.20
CA GLU A 88 -7.48 -0.96 -17.54
C GLU A 88 -8.92 -0.53 -17.85
N ARG A 89 -9.82 -0.66 -16.87
CA ARG A 89 -11.25 -0.34 -17.03
C ARG A 89 -11.53 1.16 -17.06
N ASP A 90 -10.77 1.96 -16.33
CA ASP A 90 -10.99 3.39 -16.20
C ASP A 90 -9.71 4.18 -16.45
N ARG A 91 -9.56 4.68 -17.68
CA ARG A 91 -8.46 5.58 -18.05
C ARG A 91 -8.53 6.95 -17.34
N GLY A 92 -9.67 7.31 -16.74
CA GLY A 92 -9.84 8.52 -15.95
C GLY A 92 -9.27 8.42 -14.53
N GLY A 93 -8.90 7.23 -14.06
CA GLY A 93 -8.21 7.01 -12.79
C GLY A 93 -9.06 7.10 -11.52
N MET A 94 -10.39 7.25 -11.66
CA MET A 94 -11.31 7.34 -10.53
C MET A 94 -11.40 6.01 -9.78
N LEU A 95 -11.39 4.87 -10.49
CA LEU A 95 -11.44 3.55 -9.86
C LEU A 95 -10.19 3.26 -9.02
N VAL A 96 -9.00 3.56 -9.55
CA VAL A 96 -7.72 3.41 -8.83
C VAL A 96 -7.69 4.32 -7.60
N SER A 97 -8.06 5.60 -7.74
CA SER A 97 -8.12 6.55 -6.62
C SER A 97 -9.11 6.10 -5.53
N SER A 98 -10.27 5.55 -5.92
CA SER A 98 -11.26 5.00 -4.99
C SER A 98 -10.69 3.81 -4.20
N LEU A 99 -10.09 2.83 -4.89
CA LEU A 99 -9.47 1.68 -4.26
C LEU A 99 -8.35 2.07 -3.28
N LEU A 100 -7.45 2.96 -3.71
CA LEU A 100 -6.31 3.39 -2.90
C LEU A 100 -6.72 4.22 -1.67
N SER A 101 -7.91 4.86 -1.70
CA SER A 101 -8.37 5.67 -0.58
C SER A 101 -9.01 4.89 0.54
N SER A 102 -9.40 3.64 0.29
CA SER A 102 -9.82 2.71 1.33
C SER A 102 -8.68 2.40 2.30
N ASP A 103 -9.01 1.93 3.50
CA ASP A 103 -7.99 1.51 4.48
C ASP A 103 -7.13 0.37 3.95
N ALA A 104 -7.72 -0.55 3.19
CA ALA A 104 -7.00 -1.59 2.47
C ALA A 104 -5.99 -0.97 1.48
N GLY A 105 -6.42 -0.03 0.64
CA GLY A 105 -5.53 0.65 -0.32
C GLY A 105 -4.35 1.37 0.36
N ARG A 106 -4.59 2.00 1.51
CA ARG A 106 -3.55 2.66 2.32
C ARG A 106 -2.58 1.65 2.92
N ALA A 107 -3.09 0.53 3.45
CA ALA A 107 -2.26 -0.56 3.92
C ALA A 107 -1.40 -1.14 2.78
N TRP A 108 -1.97 -1.31 1.59
CA TRP A 108 -1.24 -1.76 0.40
C TRP A 108 -0.10 -0.80 0.04
N LEU A 109 -0.34 0.51 0.00
CA LEU A 109 0.70 1.51 -0.30
C LEU A 109 1.88 1.45 0.67
N LEU A 110 1.60 1.35 1.98
CA LEU A 110 2.63 1.25 3.01
C LEU A 110 3.41 -0.06 2.92
N LEU A 111 2.70 -1.19 2.73
CA LEU A 111 3.32 -2.50 2.63
C LEU A 111 4.13 -2.66 1.35
N ASP A 112 3.69 -2.12 0.23
CA ASP A 112 4.39 -2.20 -1.06
C ASP A 112 5.70 -1.40 -1.01
N ALA A 113 5.67 -0.20 -0.42
CA ALA A 113 6.86 0.61 -0.19
C ALA A 113 7.86 -0.09 0.75
N ALA A 114 7.38 -0.68 1.85
CA ALA A 114 8.23 -1.41 2.78
C ALA A 114 8.78 -2.72 2.19
N HIS A 115 7.95 -3.45 1.44
CA HIS A 115 8.38 -4.69 0.80
C HIS A 115 9.43 -4.42 -0.29
N GLY A 116 9.28 -3.34 -1.05
CA GLY A 116 10.24 -2.92 -2.07
C GLY A 116 11.65 -2.60 -1.55
N ASP A 117 11.81 -2.31 -0.24
CA ASP A 117 13.13 -2.10 0.40
C ASP A 117 13.77 -3.42 0.87
N LEU A 118 13.06 -4.55 0.79
CA LEU A 118 13.56 -5.88 1.20
C LEU A 118 14.09 -6.73 0.05
N VAL A 119 13.87 -6.32 -1.20
CA VAL A 119 14.14 -7.12 -2.43
C VAL A 119 15.32 -6.54 -3.20
#